data_AF-A0A1I2D017-F1
#
_entry.id   AF-A0A1I2D017-F1
#
_cell.length_a   1.000
_cell.length_b   1.000
_cell.length_c   1.000
_cell.angle_alpha   90.00
_cell.angle_beta   90.00
_cell.angle_gamma   90.00
#
_symmetry.space_group_name_H-M   'P 1'
#
loop_
_entity.id
_entity.type
_entity.pdbx_description
1 polymer ?
#
loop_
_entity_poly.entity_id
_entity_poly.type
_entity_poly.pdbx_seq_one_letter_code
_entity_poly.pdbx_strand_id
1 'polypeptide(L)'
;MVERGRWRGVTGKTMRAAALIGAATLGCDEQAAAPEPELFGVPWGDDGDGDTEPIGLAIDLKNGTSAPLRLHAGARFFLEQIDISTVVTSAVDEGVKGLAHSGDFRHAPWLGTHFVEQETAQLPDAAGKYTRSRFYQGALWMTLPSFVLLAQLDEDGDLLAPPITMSIGSDGQRRASDHFFVRRLRAIQRTLGCPAPNDCTGATQFEEEAVVELRNALKQTPSFELHPATAALELRWTANPLQRWVIPVEQETDPEYAYGFQIDVDVVTPPGPDGFFLPGQELTFRVTLRDGDGNRLHPEGSLPSYNDVIFGADEAGFQYYQGFFDPTWVFWRRKHRERTFIAHFMGPAQNVGPIHSIVPLEQILTEDVQQVATIEQDGLFDVWKVFPTTDGVFGGAFDPQHLGWAEPGSDTFSVQLPADAPPGTYRLTTKARRVYHGEDIAFTRTIEVQVGTAAPTSKTLETGNCQSCHSEGGSLAAVLHRNPNRGTCYGCHAPLGVEYDAPIHSRVHFIHSRSNRFDAPVEQCDTCHLTAASIQRTSKSACLSCHTSYPQSHVAAFGPVSSIYVGGQAESFTQCTASCHTTHPSSGL
;
A
#
# COMPACT_ATOMS: atom_id res chain seq x y z
N MET A 1 70.43 10.33 -6.87
CA MET A 1 70.08 11.41 -5.91
C MET A 1 68.78 10.95 -5.27
N VAL A 2 68.75 10.43 -4.03
CA VAL A 2 68.93 11.16 -2.75
C VAL A 2 67.78 12.18 -2.61
N GLU A 3 66.85 12.13 -1.65
CA GLU A 3 66.83 11.53 -0.29
C GLU A 3 65.38 11.12 0.10
N ARG A 4 65.08 9.88 0.50
CA ARG A 4 64.89 9.36 1.89
C ARG A 4 63.97 10.15 2.85
N GLY A 5 62.88 9.49 3.26
CA GLY A 5 62.19 9.69 4.55
C GLY A 5 61.69 8.33 5.07
N ARG A 6 62.30 7.81 6.14
CA ARG A 6 61.94 6.52 6.78
C ARG A 6 61.28 6.79 8.14
N TRP A 7 60.34 5.94 8.54
CA TRP A 7 60.30 5.44 9.92
C TRP A 7 60.05 3.92 9.96
N ARG A 8 60.88 3.21 10.73
CA ARG A 8 60.64 1.86 11.29
C ARG A 8 60.21 2.11 12.74
N GLY A 9 59.36 1.34 13.43
CA GLY A 9 59.16 -0.12 13.37
C GLY A 9 60.11 -0.83 14.34
N VAL A 10 59.60 -1.45 15.42
CA VAL A 10 60.25 -2.42 16.33
C VAL A 10 59.17 -2.96 17.30
N THR A 11 58.57 -4.12 17.02
CA THR A 11 58.85 -5.49 17.53
C THR A 11 58.46 -5.78 18.99
N GLY A 12 57.46 -6.65 19.21
CA GLY A 12 57.66 -8.03 19.72
C GLY A 12 56.96 -8.17 21.10
N LYS A 13 56.64 -9.30 21.73
CA LYS A 13 56.84 -10.77 21.59
C LYS A 13 55.76 -11.45 22.52
N THR A 14 55.35 -12.72 22.49
CA THR A 14 55.63 -13.93 21.67
C THR A 14 54.54 -15.01 21.91
N MET A 15 54.18 -15.78 20.86
CA MET A 15 54.13 -17.26 20.83
C MET A 15 53.46 -18.05 21.98
N ARG A 16 52.40 -18.81 21.67
CA ARG A 16 52.39 -20.30 21.75
C ARG A 16 51.16 -20.93 21.11
N ALA A 17 51.34 -22.15 20.62
CA ALA A 17 50.34 -22.97 19.95
C ALA A 17 49.98 -24.19 20.81
N ALA A 18 48.80 -24.76 20.58
CA ALA A 18 48.57 -26.21 20.61
C ALA A 18 47.28 -26.52 19.84
N ALA A 19 47.33 -27.50 18.95
CA ALA A 19 46.14 -28.15 18.41
C ALA A 19 45.77 -29.34 19.29
N LEU A 20 44.49 -29.72 19.32
CA LEU A 20 44.11 -31.14 19.45
C LEU A 20 42.67 -31.37 18.98
N ILE A 21 42.44 -32.59 18.51
CA ILE A 21 41.21 -33.08 17.88
C ILE A 21 40.24 -33.53 18.98
N GLY A 22 38.95 -33.26 18.80
CA GLY A 22 37.88 -33.80 19.64
C GLY A 22 36.58 -33.89 18.85
N ALA A 23 36.25 -35.07 18.33
CA ALA A 23 34.93 -35.35 17.78
C ALA A 23 33.97 -35.67 18.93
N ALA A 24 32.83 -34.98 18.99
CA ALA A 24 31.72 -35.31 19.86
C ALA A 24 30.41 -35.09 19.09
N THR A 25 29.67 -36.17 18.86
CA THR A 25 28.24 -36.14 18.54
C THR A 25 27.43 -35.80 19.79
N LEU A 26 26.17 -35.36 19.60
CA LEU A 26 25.20 -34.75 20.55
C LEU A 26 25.10 -33.23 20.30
N GLY A 27 23.92 -32.63 20.12
CA GLY A 27 22.55 -33.16 20.00
C GLY A 27 21.63 -32.07 19.43
N CYS A 28 20.36 -32.37 19.19
CA CYS A 28 19.41 -31.37 18.71
C CYS A 28 19.22 -30.25 19.76
N ASP A 29 19.26 -29.00 19.33
CA ASP A 29 18.45 -27.94 19.92
C ASP A 29 17.87 -27.10 18.78
N GLU A 30 16.62 -27.42 18.48
CA GLU A 30 15.74 -26.71 17.57
C GLU A 30 15.43 -25.36 18.21
N GLN A 31 16.04 -24.28 17.73
CA GLN A 31 15.65 -22.92 18.13
C GLN A 31 14.27 -22.63 17.56
N ALA A 32 13.24 -23.09 18.28
CA ALA A 32 11.87 -22.69 18.08
C ALA A 32 11.82 -21.16 18.05
N ALA A 33 11.42 -20.60 16.90
CA ALA A 33 11.16 -19.18 16.79
C ALA A 33 10.17 -18.81 17.90
N ALA A 34 10.57 -17.88 18.78
CA ALA A 34 9.67 -17.41 19.82
C ALA A 34 8.40 -16.86 19.13
N PRO A 35 7.20 -17.21 19.59
CA PRO A 35 5.98 -16.65 19.02
C PRO A 35 6.06 -15.12 19.09
N GLU A 36 5.81 -14.45 17.97
CA GLU A 36 5.65 -12.99 17.99
C GLU A 36 4.60 -12.65 19.06
N PRO A 37 4.90 -11.75 20.02
CA PRO A 37 3.92 -11.39 21.03
C PRO A 37 2.70 -10.81 20.32
N GLU A 38 1.52 -11.33 20.65
CA GLU A 38 0.26 -10.76 20.20
C GLU A 38 0.16 -9.35 20.75
N LEU A 39 0.54 -8.37 19.92
CA LEU A 39 0.35 -6.94 20.17
C LEU A 39 -1.14 -6.63 20.00
N PHE A 40 -1.93 -7.09 20.98
CA PHE A 40 -3.24 -6.52 21.27
C PHE A 40 -3.08 -5.01 21.37
N GLY A 41 -3.96 -4.30 20.65
CA GLY A 41 -3.70 -2.94 20.21
C GLY A 41 -3.13 -2.04 21.30
N VAL A 42 -1.94 -1.49 21.03
CA VAL A 42 -1.42 -0.36 21.79
C VAL A 42 -2.50 0.73 21.73
N PRO A 43 -3.08 1.14 22.87
CA PRO A 43 -3.97 2.29 22.88
C PRO A 43 -3.13 3.49 22.45
N TRP A 44 -3.53 4.15 21.37
CA TRP A 44 -3.11 5.52 21.11
C TRP A 44 -3.91 6.38 22.09
N GLY A 45 -3.40 6.47 23.32
CA GLY A 45 -4.12 6.99 24.46
C GLY A 45 -3.18 7.69 25.43
N ASP A 46 -3.17 9.02 25.31
CA ASP A 46 -3.23 9.97 26.42
C ASP A 46 -2.39 9.66 27.68
N ASP A 47 -1.14 10.11 27.67
CA ASP A 47 -0.38 10.47 28.87
C ASP A 47 -0.02 11.96 28.75
N GLY A 48 -0.84 12.82 29.35
CA GLY A 48 -0.71 14.28 29.20
C GLY A 48 0.52 14.87 29.90
N ASP A 49 1.46 15.42 29.11
CA ASP A 49 2.38 16.47 29.56
C ASP A 49 2.72 17.45 28.41
N GLY A 50 1.93 18.52 28.29
CA GLY A 50 2.32 19.83 27.74
C GLY A 50 2.71 19.98 26.26
N ASP A 51 2.97 18.92 25.50
CA ASP A 51 3.53 19.01 24.15
C ASP A 51 2.80 18.05 23.19
N THR A 52 1.88 18.57 22.38
CA THR A 52 1.05 17.74 21.49
C THR A 52 1.90 17.00 20.45
N GLU A 53 1.60 15.71 20.23
CA GLU A 53 2.28 14.90 19.20
C GLU A 53 2.13 15.60 17.83
N PRO A 54 3.22 15.80 17.06
CA PRO A 54 3.13 16.54 15.81
C PRO A 54 2.30 15.74 14.78
N ILE A 55 1.43 16.44 14.06
CA ILE A 55 0.51 15.85 13.08
C ILE A 55 1.26 15.55 11.76
N GLY A 56 0.95 14.40 11.15
CA GLY A 56 1.54 13.98 9.89
C GLY A 56 0.93 14.71 8.69
N LEU A 57 1.58 15.78 8.24
CA LEU A 57 1.18 16.56 7.07
C LEU A 57 1.36 15.77 5.76
N ALA A 58 0.33 15.77 4.94
CA ALA A 58 0.27 15.22 3.60
C ALA A 58 0.07 16.35 2.57
N ILE A 59 1.01 16.46 1.63
CA ILE A 59 0.94 17.42 0.52
C ILE A 59 0.59 16.68 -0.77
N ASP A 60 -0.39 17.17 -1.52
CA ASP A 60 -0.76 16.67 -2.85
C ASP A 60 -0.67 17.78 -3.89
N LEU A 61 0.13 17.55 -4.93
CA LEU A 61 0.37 18.49 -6.03
C LEU A 61 0.02 17.81 -7.36
N LYS A 62 -0.86 18.45 -8.14
CA LYS A 62 -1.30 17.95 -9.45
C LYS A 62 -1.27 19.10 -10.46
N ASN A 63 -0.44 18.98 -11.49
CA ASN A 63 -0.30 19.97 -12.57
C ASN A 63 0.01 21.40 -12.07
N GLY A 64 0.93 21.53 -11.12
CA GLY A 64 1.34 22.81 -10.55
C GLY A 64 0.43 23.36 -9.45
N THR A 65 -0.75 22.76 -9.22
CA THR A 65 -1.74 23.26 -8.26
C THR A 65 -1.98 22.28 -7.11
N SER A 66 -2.57 22.81 -6.03
CA SER A 66 -3.06 22.12 -4.85
C SER A 66 -4.43 22.71 -4.49
N ALA A 67 -5.25 21.96 -3.76
CA ALA A 67 -6.30 22.58 -2.94
C ALA A 67 -5.64 23.36 -1.78
N PRO A 68 -6.27 24.41 -1.23
CA PRO A 68 -5.84 25.03 0.01
C PRO A 68 -5.72 23.99 1.14
N LEU A 69 -4.65 24.08 1.92
CA LEU A 69 -4.49 23.30 3.15
C LEU A 69 -5.19 24.03 4.28
N ARG A 70 -6.40 23.57 4.65
CA ARG A 70 -7.00 23.89 5.96
C ARG A 70 -6.16 23.20 7.02
N LEU A 71 -5.56 23.96 7.94
CA LEU A 71 -4.70 23.46 9.02
C LEU A 71 -5.15 24.08 10.35
N HIS A 72 -5.02 23.33 11.46
CA HIS A 72 -5.32 23.90 12.78
C HIS A 72 -4.28 24.95 13.19
N ALA A 73 -4.75 26.11 13.65
CA ALA A 73 -3.90 27.24 14.02
C ALA A 73 -3.02 26.92 15.24
N GLY A 74 -1.72 27.18 15.14
CA GLY A 74 -0.74 26.88 16.21
C GLY A 74 -0.44 25.38 16.40
N ALA A 75 -1.01 24.49 15.59
CA ALA A 75 -0.67 23.08 15.64
C ALA A 75 0.76 22.82 15.11
N ARG A 76 1.35 21.71 15.58
CA ARG A 76 2.69 21.28 15.20
C ARG A 76 2.60 20.14 14.19
N PHE A 77 3.38 20.23 13.12
CA PHE A 77 3.34 19.30 11.99
C PHE A 77 4.72 18.72 11.68
N PHE A 78 4.75 17.52 11.10
CA PHE A 78 5.91 16.96 10.39
C PHE A 78 5.46 16.48 9.01
N LEU A 79 6.35 16.46 8.02
CA LEU A 79 5.95 16.04 6.67
C LEU A 79 5.97 14.51 6.56
N GLU A 80 4.77 13.91 6.51
CA GLU A 80 4.53 12.46 6.43
C GLU A 80 4.40 11.96 4.99
N GLN A 81 3.77 12.77 4.12
CA GLN A 81 3.51 12.41 2.73
C GLN A 81 3.70 13.59 1.77
N ILE A 82 4.26 13.31 0.59
CA ILE A 82 4.22 14.18 -0.59
C ILE A 82 3.87 13.33 -1.81
N ASP A 83 2.74 13.63 -2.45
CA ASP A 83 2.44 13.22 -3.81
C ASP A 83 2.65 14.44 -4.74
N ILE A 84 3.50 14.32 -5.76
CA ILE A 84 3.63 15.31 -6.84
C ILE A 84 3.36 14.62 -8.17
N SER A 85 2.47 15.19 -8.98
CA SER A 85 2.14 14.70 -10.30
C SER A 85 1.98 15.80 -11.33
N THR A 86 2.37 15.51 -12.56
CA THR A 86 2.12 16.37 -13.73
C THR A 86 1.72 15.47 -14.88
N VAL A 87 0.56 15.73 -15.47
CA VAL A 87 0.07 15.11 -16.69
C VAL A 87 0.20 16.11 -17.84
N VAL A 88 0.79 15.68 -18.95
CA VAL A 88 0.76 16.39 -20.24
C VAL A 88 0.14 15.47 -21.29
N THR A 89 -0.54 16.04 -22.28
CA THR A 89 -1.19 15.28 -23.35
C THR A 89 -0.46 15.46 -24.67
N SER A 90 -0.42 14.40 -25.48
CA SER A 90 0.15 14.40 -26.82
C SER A 90 -0.73 13.64 -27.80
N ALA A 91 -0.61 13.99 -29.08
CA ALA A 91 -1.31 13.32 -30.19
C ALA A 91 -0.47 12.21 -30.84
N VAL A 92 0.77 12.00 -30.36
CA VAL A 92 1.75 11.06 -30.92
C VAL A 92 2.38 10.19 -29.83
N ASP A 93 2.76 8.95 -30.18
CA ASP A 93 3.49 8.05 -29.28
C ASP A 93 4.96 8.49 -29.17
N GLU A 94 5.25 9.45 -28.28
CA GLU A 94 6.61 9.93 -28.02
C GLU A 94 7.23 9.39 -26.72
N GLY A 95 6.49 8.57 -25.98
CA GLY A 95 6.86 8.00 -24.69
C GLY A 95 6.51 8.94 -23.54
N VAL A 96 7.54 9.55 -22.95
CA VAL A 96 7.47 10.50 -21.83
C VAL A 96 8.32 11.74 -22.12
N LYS A 97 8.38 12.15 -23.39
CA LYS A 97 9.26 13.25 -23.85
C LYS A 97 8.61 14.61 -23.67
N GLY A 98 7.29 14.71 -23.84
CA GLY A 98 6.47 15.88 -23.53
C GLY A 98 6.81 16.50 -22.17
N LEU A 99 6.98 15.67 -21.15
CA LEU A 99 7.34 16.08 -19.78
C LEU A 99 8.71 16.79 -19.66
N ALA A 100 9.59 16.66 -20.64
CA ALA A 100 10.86 17.38 -20.69
C ALA A 100 10.75 18.81 -21.26
N HIS A 101 9.58 19.19 -21.79
CA HIS A 101 9.31 20.53 -22.32
C HIS A 101 8.01 21.18 -21.82
N SER A 102 7.11 20.41 -21.20
CA SER A 102 5.80 20.86 -20.72
C SER A 102 5.54 20.46 -19.25
N GLY A 103 4.62 21.17 -18.59
CA GLY A 103 4.26 20.91 -17.18
C GLY A 103 5.35 21.26 -16.16
N ASP A 104 5.20 20.81 -14.91
CA ASP A 104 6.12 21.18 -13.82
C ASP A 104 7.53 20.58 -13.99
N PHE A 105 7.61 19.38 -14.57
CA PHE A 105 8.85 18.61 -14.68
C PHE A 105 9.71 18.99 -15.90
N ARG A 106 9.32 20.00 -16.69
CA ARG A 106 10.08 20.53 -17.83
C ARG A 106 11.50 21.02 -17.50
N HIS A 107 11.80 21.23 -16.22
CA HIS A 107 13.11 21.65 -15.73
C HIS A 107 13.86 20.56 -14.94
N ALA A 108 13.25 19.38 -14.78
CA ALA A 108 13.91 18.22 -14.17
C ALA A 108 14.88 17.55 -15.18
N PRO A 109 16.03 17.01 -14.74
CA PRO A 109 16.99 16.37 -15.64
C PRO A 109 16.53 14.97 -16.09
N TRP A 110 15.93 14.91 -17.29
CA TRP A 110 15.40 13.69 -17.93
C TRP A 110 16.44 12.75 -18.57
N LEU A 111 17.74 13.05 -18.48
CA LEU A 111 18.79 12.17 -18.99
C LEU A 111 18.78 10.81 -18.26
N GLY A 112 18.90 9.71 -19.00
CA GLY A 112 18.87 8.34 -18.46
C GLY A 112 17.48 7.68 -18.46
N THR A 113 16.42 8.42 -18.79
CA THR A 113 15.06 7.88 -18.88
C THR A 113 14.97 6.76 -19.91
N HIS A 114 14.46 5.60 -19.50
CA HIS A 114 14.24 4.44 -20.35
C HIS A 114 12.96 3.70 -19.95
N PHE A 115 12.41 2.94 -20.90
CA PHE A 115 11.27 2.06 -20.70
C PHE A 115 11.67 0.85 -19.84
N VAL A 116 10.80 0.45 -18.90
CA VAL A 116 11.02 -0.69 -17.99
C VAL A 116 10.06 -1.83 -18.34
N GLU A 117 8.76 -1.62 -18.16
CA GLU A 117 7.71 -2.60 -18.42
C GLU A 117 6.37 -1.91 -18.76
N GLN A 118 5.34 -2.67 -19.17
CA GLN A 118 4.02 -2.14 -19.52
C GLN A 118 2.89 -3.05 -19.06
N GLU A 119 1.74 -2.47 -18.76
CA GLU A 119 0.51 -3.19 -18.43
C GLU A 119 -0.66 -2.61 -19.25
N THR A 120 -1.61 -3.44 -19.64
CA THR A 120 -2.87 -2.98 -20.25
C THR A 120 -4.00 -3.15 -19.24
N ALA A 121 -4.90 -2.16 -19.17
CA ALA A 121 -6.11 -2.24 -18.35
C ALA A 121 -6.87 -3.54 -18.65
N GLN A 122 -7.27 -4.27 -17.60
CA GLN A 122 -7.91 -5.59 -17.74
C GLN A 122 -9.32 -5.47 -18.32
N LEU A 123 -10.02 -4.38 -17.98
CA LEU A 123 -11.30 -4.01 -18.58
C LEU A 123 -11.11 -2.93 -19.64
N PRO A 124 -11.92 -2.95 -20.73
CA PRO A 124 -12.08 -1.79 -21.59
C PRO A 124 -12.90 -0.69 -20.92
N ASP A 125 -12.85 0.51 -21.49
CA ASP A 125 -13.77 1.60 -21.21
C ASP A 125 -15.19 1.33 -21.77
N ALA A 126 -16.11 2.25 -21.50
CA ALA A 126 -17.49 2.18 -22.00
C ALA A 126 -17.63 2.20 -23.55
N ALA A 127 -16.57 2.54 -24.29
CA ALA A 127 -16.50 2.46 -25.75
C ALA A 127 -15.85 1.17 -26.27
N GLY A 128 -15.54 0.22 -25.38
CA GLY A 128 -14.88 -1.05 -25.72
C GLY A 128 -13.39 -0.89 -26.03
N LYS A 129 -12.74 0.19 -25.58
CA LYS A 129 -11.32 0.47 -25.82
C LYS A 129 -10.46 0.26 -24.60
N TYR A 130 -9.23 -0.15 -24.81
CA TYR A 130 -8.27 -0.43 -23.75
C TYR A 130 -7.32 0.74 -23.53
N THR A 131 -6.80 0.86 -22.31
CA THR A 131 -5.72 1.78 -21.96
C THR A 131 -4.45 0.99 -21.69
N ARG A 132 -3.38 1.26 -22.43
CA ARG A 132 -2.05 0.67 -22.20
C ARG A 132 -1.16 1.65 -21.46
N SER A 133 -0.66 1.26 -20.30
CA SER A 133 0.32 2.01 -19.50
C SER A 133 1.74 1.49 -19.72
N ARG A 134 2.68 2.35 -20.10
CA ARG A 134 4.12 2.05 -20.15
C ARG A 134 4.83 2.78 -19.00
N PHE A 135 5.72 2.08 -18.31
CA PHE A 135 6.44 2.61 -17.16
C PHE A 135 7.91 2.92 -17.49
N TYR A 136 8.39 4.06 -17.01
CA TYR A 136 9.72 4.60 -17.31
C TYR A 136 10.46 4.99 -16.02
N GLN A 137 11.76 4.68 -15.99
CA GLN A 137 12.67 5.00 -14.88
C GLN A 137 14.03 5.46 -15.39
N GLY A 138 14.97 5.73 -14.48
CA GLY A 138 16.37 5.99 -14.80
C GLY A 138 16.74 7.45 -15.08
N ALA A 139 15.77 8.37 -15.05
CA ALA A 139 16.09 9.80 -15.13
C ALA A 139 17.00 10.22 -13.96
N LEU A 140 17.89 11.20 -14.17
CA LEU A 140 18.73 11.73 -13.09
C LEU A 140 17.90 12.27 -11.92
N TRP A 141 16.72 12.83 -12.18
CA TRP A 141 15.82 13.31 -11.13
C TRP A 141 15.21 12.18 -10.28
N MET A 142 15.07 10.98 -10.85
CA MET A 142 14.56 9.80 -10.14
C MET A 142 15.63 9.10 -9.30
N THR A 143 16.89 9.14 -9.78
CA THR A 143 17.97 8.27 -9.28
C THR A 143 18.94 8.97 -8.32
N LEU A 144 19.23 10.26 -8.54
CA LEU A 144 20.20 11.00 -7.72
C LEU A 144 19.62 11.37 -6.33
N PRO A 145 20.49 11.48 -5.29
CA PRO A 145 20.10 12.05 -4.01
C PRO A 145 19.50 13.45 -4.19
N SER A 146 18.33 13.69 -3.59
CA SER A 146 17.68 15.01 -3.60
C SER A 146 17.07 15.37 -2.25
N PHE A 147 16.71 16.63 -2.08
CA PHE A 147 16.13 17.19 -0.86
C PHE A 147 14.86 17.97 -1.18
N VAL A 148 13.90 17.93 -0.26
CA VAL A 148 12.74 18.82 -0.23
C VAL A 148 12.98 19.89 0.82
N LEU A 149 12.59 21.11 0.50
CA LEU A 149 12.49 22.23 1.43
C LEU A 149 11.02 22.62 1.53
N LEU A 150 10.53 22.78 2.75
CA LEU A 150 9.19 23.29 3.04
C LEU A 150 9.34 24.58 3.88
N ALA A 151 8.81 25.68 3.37
CA ALA A 151 8.88 26.99 4.01
C ALA A 151 7.47 27.50 4.35
N GLN A 152 7.36 28.29 5.43
CA GLN A 152 6.14 29.03 5.77
C GLN A 152 6.24 30.46 5.22
N LEU A 153 5.22 30.90 4.49
CA LEU A 153 5.11 32.24 3.90
C LEU A 153 3.91 32.99 4.51
N ASP A 154 4.05 34.30 4.65
CA ASP A 154 2.92 35.21 4.93
C ASP A 154 2.16 35.63 3.66
N GLU A 155 1.20 36.55 3.82
CA GLU A 155 0.36 37.08 2.73
C GLU A 155 1.16 37.86 1.66
N ASP A 156 2.28 38.49 2.05
CA ASP A 156 3.19 39.21 1.14
C ASP A 156 4.18 38.27 0.44
N GLY A 157 4.29 37.02 0.93
CA GLY A 157 5.18 35.98 0.41
C GLY A 157 6.57 35.98 1.06
N ASP A 158 6.74 36.66 2.18
CA ASP A 158 7.99 36.69 2.95
C ASP A 158 8.12 35.46 3.86
N LEU A 159 9.37 35.06 4.14
CA LEU A 159 9.69 33.86 4.92
C LEU A 159 9.47 34.11 6.42
N LEU A 160 8.53 33.38 7.02
CA LEU A 160 8.24 33.45 8.45
C LEU A 160 9.24 32.70 9.33
N ALA A 161 9.89 31.66 8.78
CA ALA A 161 10.89 30.85 9.47
C ALA A 161 11.90 30.24 8.47
N PRO A 162 13.09 29.79 8.94
CA PRO A 162 13.97 28.96 8.13
C PRO A 162 13.25 27.71 7.59
N PRO A 163 13.35 27.37 6.29
CA PRO A 163 12.68 26.20 5.73
C PRO A 163 13.18 24.89 6.36
N ILE A 164 12.26 23.98 6.70
CA ILE A 164 12.66 22.61 7.07
C ILE A 164 13.21 21.89 5.83
N THR A 165 14.29 21.13 6.00
CA THR A 165 14.94 20.40 4.90
C THR A 165 14.89 18.91 5.18
N MET A 166 14.38 18.14 4.22
CA MET A 166 14.21 16.69 4.32
C MET A 166 14.97 16.03 3.17
N SER A 167 15.82 15.05 3.49
CA SER A 167 16.46 14.25 2.46
C SER A 167 15.43 13.30 1.86
N ILE A 168 15.19 13.41 0.55
CA ILE A 168 14.48 12.35 -0.16
C ILE A 168 15.34 11.09 -0.08
N GLY A 169 16.61 11.18 -0.47
CA GLY A 169 17.52 10.04 -0.71
C GLY A 169 17.69 9.72 -2.20
N SER A 170 18.43 8.66 -2.52
CA SER A 170 18.66 8.15 -3.91
C SER A 170 17.86 6.89 -4.21
N ASP A 171 17.64 6.51 -5.47
CA ASP A 171 16.87 5.29 -5.80
C ASP A 171 17.51 3.96 -5.31
N GLY A 172 18.83 3.95 -5.05
CA GLY A 172 19.51 2.82 -4.41
C GLY A 172 19.32 2.74 -2.88
N GLN A 173 20.13 1.88 -2.27
CA GLN A 173 20.22 1.57 -0.83
C GLN A 173 19.80 2.71 0.13
N ARG A 174 18.91 2.38 1.08
CA ARG A 174 18.37 3.30 2.09
C ARG A 174 19.47 3.81 3.02
N ARG A 175 19.34 5.04 3.50
CA ARG A 175 20.25 5.64 4.49
C ARG A 175 19.50 6.10 5.73
N ALA A 176 20.16 6.09 6.88
CA ALA A 176 19.62 6.62 8.14
C ALA A 176 19.36 8.14 8.12
N SER A 177 19.80 8.83 7.06
CA SER A 177 19.53 10.25 6.78
C SER A 177 18.31 10.49 5.88
N ASP A 178 17.76 9.45 5.26
CA ASP A 178 16.57 9.57 4.41
C ASP A 178 15.37 9.93 5.29
N HIS A 179 14.46 10.78 4.81
CA HIS A 179 13.27 11.16 5.56
C HIS A 179 12.11 10.18 5.35
N PHE A 180 11.92 9.66 4.13
CA PHE A 180 10.76 8.83 3.77
C PHE A 180 11.15 7.35 3.54
N PHE A 181 10.36 6.42 4.07
CA PHE A 181 10.49 4.99 3.80
C PHE A 181 10.04 4.63 2.39
N VAL A 182 8.87 5.11 1.99
CA VAL A 182 8.34 4.95 0.63
C VAL A 182 8.88 6.08 -0.23
N ARG A 183 9.57 5.69 -1.31
CA ARG A 183 10.10 6.59 -2.34
C ARG A 183 9.88 5.94 -3.69
N ARG A 184 9.11 6.59 -4.56
CA ARG A 184 8.86 6.14 -5.93
C ARG A 184 8.85 7.36 -6.85
N LEU A 185 9.87 7.47 -7.69
CA LEU A 185 10.08 8.54 -8.66
C LEU A 185 10.12 7.92 -10.05
N ARG A 186 9.25 8.36 -10.97
CA ARG A 186 8.95 7.62 -12.20
C ARG A 186 8.27 8.49 -13.25
N ALA A 187 8.19 7.99 -14.48
CA ALA A 187 7.24 8.49 -15.47
C ALA A 187 6.39 7.36 -16.06
N ILE A 188 5.20 7.71 -16.52
CA ILE A 188 4.20 6.79 -17.06
C ILE A 188 3.69 7.38 -18.38
N GLN A 189 3.54 6.56 -19.41
CA GLN A 189 2.75 6.92 -20.59
C GLN A 189 1.47 6.10 -20.60
N ARG A 190 0.30 6.73 -20.71
CA ARG A 190 -0.95 6.05 -21.08
C ARG A 190 -1.21 6.25 -22.56
N THR A 191 -1.45 5.15 -23.27
CA THR A 191 -2.05 5.16 -24.61
C THR A 191 -3.52 4.83 -24.44
N LEU A 192 -4.40 5.79 -24.76
CA LEU A 192 -5.85 5.64 -24.68
C LEU A 192 -6.41 5.14 -26.03
N GLY A 193 -7.60 4.56 -26.02
CA GLY A 193 -8.32 4.20 -27.25
C GLY A 193 -7.81 2.96 -27.99
N CYS A 194 -7.01 2.10 -27.34
CA CYS A 194 -6.44 0.90 -27.97
C CYS A 194 -7.57 -0.07 -28.38
N PRO A 195 -7.67 -0.53 -29.65
CA PRO A 195 -8.72 -1.45 -30.10
C PRO A 195 -8.68 -2.84 -29.45
N ALA A 196 -7.54 -3.30 -28.92
CA ALA A 196 -7.42 -4.57 -28.20
C ALA A 196 -6.33 -4.49 -27.12
N PRO A 197 -6.26 -5.44 -26.14
CA PRO A 197 -5.29 -5.39 -25.06
C PRO A 197 -3.81 -5.36 -25.51
N ASN A 198 -3.53 -5.91 -26.70
CA ASN A 198 -2.21 -6.00 -27.33
C ASN A 198 -2.07 -5.14 -28.60
N ASP A 199 -3.09 -4.37 -28.97
CA ASP A 199 -3.08 -3.50 -30.16
C ASP A 199 -3.56 -2.09 -29.84
N CYS A 200 -2.66 -1.11 -30.02
CA CYS A 200 -2.93 0.32 -29.91
C CYS A 200 -2.77 1.05 -31.27
N THR A 201 -2.87 0.31 -32.39
CA THR A 201 -2.80 0.89 -33.74
C THR A 201 -3.94 1.89 -33.94
N GLY A 202 -3.58 3.10 -34.38
CA GLY A 202 -4.55 4.19 -34.57
C GLY A 202 -4.90 4.99 -33.31
N ALA A 203 -4.30 4.69 -32.15
CA ALA A 203 -4.40 5.56 -30.98
C ALA A 203 -3.78 6.94 -31.26
N THR A 204 -4.52 8.00 -30.93
CA THR A 204 -4.13 9.41 -31.12
C THR A 204 -4.22 10.23 -29.83
N GLN A 205 -4.40 9.55 -28.69
CA GLN A 205 -4.52 10.16 -27.37
C GLN A 205 -3.49 9.51 -26.44
N PHE A 206 -2.49 10.30 -26.07
CA PHE A 206 -1.42 9.90 -25.17
C PHE A 206 -1.39 10.85 -23.98
N GLU A 207 -1.37 10.28 -22.77
CA GLU A 207 -1.03 11.02 -21.56
C GLU A 207 0.40 10.63 -21.16
N GLU A 208 1.21 11.62 -20.79
CA GLU A 208 2.47 11.39 -20.10
C GLU A 208 2.36 11.95 -18.68
N GLU A 209 2.69 11.14 -17.67
CA GLU A 209 2.65 11.55 -16.27
C GLU A 209 4.02 11.40 -15.61
N ALA A 210 4.55 12.48 -15.04
CA ALA A 210 5.64 12.42 -14.07
C ALA A 210 5.03 12.25 -12.67
N VAL A 211 5.57 11.32 -11.87
CA VAL A 211 5.08 11.04 -10.50
C VAL A 211 6.24 10.97 -9.51
N VAL A 212 6.06 11.65 -8.37
CA VAL A 212 6.86 11.54 -7.16
C VAL A 212 5.90 11.13 -6.02
N GLU A 213 6.17 9.99 -5.41
CA GLU A 213 5.50 9.53 -4.18
C GLU A 213 6.55 9.39 -3.08
N LEU A 214 6.36 10.14 -2.00
CA LEU A 214 7.19 10.15 -0.80
C LEU A 214 6.24 9.94 0.38
N ARG A 215 6.41 8.88 1.16
CA ARG A 215 5.45 8.52 2.22
C ARG A 215 6.15 7.85 3.39
N ASN A 216 5.47 7.87 4.54
CA ASN A 216 5.92 7.23 5.77
C ASN A 216 7.26 7.82 6.22
N ALA A 217 7.21 8.97 6.89
CA ALA A 217 8.38 9.58 7.48
C ALA A 217 9.00 8.59 8.49
N LEU A 218 10.29 8.32 8.33
CA LEU A 218 11.02 7.48 9.28
C LEU A 218 10.98 8.08 10.68
N LYS A 219 10.97 9.42 10.79
CA LYS A 219 10.94 10.16 12.05
C LYS A 219 10.00 11.35 11.94
N GLN A 220 9.35 11.70 13.05
CA GLN A 220 8.56 12.92 13.20
C GLN A 220 9.41 14.21 13.26
N THR A 221 10.72 14.11 12.97
CA THR A 221 11.67 15.23 12.97
C THR A 221 12.33 15.37 11.60
N PRO A 222 12.45 16.58 11.03
CA PRO A 222 12.06 17.86 11.62
C PRO A 222 10.54 18.05 11.64
N SER A 223 10.04 18.58 12.76
CA SER A 223 8.69 19.14 12.89
C SER A 223 8.75 20.66 12.94
N PHE A 224 7.61 21.33 12.73
CA PHE A 224 7.46 22.77 12.79
C PHE A 224 6.10 23.15 13.38
N GLU A 225 6.06 24.25 14.12
CA GLU A 225 4.80 24.89 14.55
C GLU A 225 4.28 25.79 13.43
N LEU A 226 2.97 25.79 13.19
CA LEU A 226 2.35 26.66 12.20
C LEU A 226 2.31 28.10 12.74
N HIS A 227 3.08 29.00 12.12
CA HIS A 227 3.18 30.38 12.57
C HIS A 227 1.82 31.11 12.33
N PRO A 228 1.33 31.96 13.26
CA PRO A 228 0.00 32.58 13.15
C PRO A 228 -0.23 33.47 11.92
N ALA A 229 0.85 33.91 11.24
CA ALA A 229 0.78 34.68 10.00
C ALA A 229 0.94 33.83 8.72
N THR A 230 1.07 32.51 8.81
CA THR A 230 1.26 31.64 7.65
C THR A 230 0.01 31.62 6.78
N ALA A 231 0.14 32.16 5.56
CA ALA A 231 -0.88 32.17 4.51
C ALA A 231 -0.57 31.16 3.39
N ALA A 232 0.67 30.65 3.31
CA ALA A 232 1.03 29.58 2.38
C ALA A 232 2.23 28.74 2.85
N LEU A 233 2.35 27.53 2.30
CA LEU A 233 3.57 26.73 2.34
C LEU A 233 4.26 26.76 0.96
N GLU A 234 5.56 27.08 0.90
CA GLU A 234 6.36 26.90 -0.32
C GLU A 234 7.08 25.55 -0.27
N LEU A 235 6.76 24.66 -1.22
CA LEU A 235 7.50 23.43 -1.48
C LEU A 235 8.54 23.69 -2.58
N ARG A 236 9.79 23.33 -2.30
CA ARG A 236 10.90 23.33 -3.27
C ARG A 236 11.64 22.00 -3.26
N TRP A 237 12.10 21.56 -4.42
CA TRP A 237 12.78 20.26 -4.56
C TRP A 237 14.05 20.38 -5.39
N THR A 238 15.18 19.88 -4.87
CA THR A 238 16.49 20.11 -5.49
C THR A 238 16.70 19.40 -6.82
N ALA A 239 15.90 18.38 -7.16
CA ALA A 239 15.97 17.75 -8.49
C ALA A 239 15.13 18.48 -9.55
N ASN A 240 14.29 19.44 -9.15
CA ASN A 240 13.58 20.34 -10.06
C ASN A 240 13.71 21.80 -9.58
N PRO A 241 14.94 22.36 -9.52
CA PRO A 241 15.27 23.52 -8.68
C PRO A 241 14.67 24.86 -9.15
N LEU A 242 14.16 24.92 -10.38
CA LEU A 242 13.47 26.08 -10.96
C LEU A 242 11.96 26.07 -10.68
N GLN A 243 11.39 24.92 -10.34
CA GLN A 243 9.99 24.79 -9.98
C GLN A 243 9.79 25.13 -8.49
N ARG A 244 8.70 25.83 -8.20
CA ARG A 244 8.26 26.18 -6.85
C ARG A 244 6.76 25.96 -6.81
N TRP A 245 6.27 25.33 -5.75
CA TRP A 245 4.83 25.15 -5.54
C TRP A 245 4.46 25.92 -4.27
N VAL A 246 3.60 26.92 -4.41
CA VAL A 246 3.05 27.69 -3.29
C VAL A 246 1.65 27.16 -3.03
N ILE A 247 1.44 26.59 -1.85
CA ILE A 247 0.22 25.94 -1.43
C ILE A 247 -0.48 26.87 -0.44
N PRO A 248 -1.67 27.43 -0.76
CA PRO A 248 -2.41 28.28 0.18
C PRO A 248 -2.70 27.52 1.48
N VAL A 249 -2.63 28.23 2.60
CA VAL A 249 -2.99 27.73 3.94
C VAL A 249 -4.15 28.54 4.48
N GLU A 250 -5.17 27.83 4.96
CA GLU A 250 -6.27 28.41 5.72
C GLU A 250 -6.10 27.94 7.17
N GLN A 251 -5.87 28.87 8.10
CA GLN A 251 -5.70 28.54 9.51
C GLN A 251 -7.04 28.56 10.24
N GLU A 252 -7.42 27.41 10.77
CA GLU A 252 -8.70 27.21 11.46
C GLU A 252 -8.46 27.08 12.95
N THR A 253 -9.18 27.85 13.78
CA THR A 253 -8.97 27.89 15.23
C THR A 253 -9.85 26.90 16.01
N ASP A 254 -11.02 26.57 15.47
CA ASP A 254 -12.09 25.80 16.12
C ASP A 254 -12.70 24.80 15.13
N PRO A 255 -11.94 23.79 14.68
CA PRO A 255 -12.41 22.77 13.75
C PRO A 255 -13.46 21.85 14.41
N GLU A 256 -14.49 21.44 13.66
CA GLU A 256 -15.57 20.59 14.18
C GLU A 256 -15.10 19.21 14.68
N TYR A 257 -14.03 18.67 14.07
CA TYR A 257 -13.48 17.36 14.37
C TYR A 257 -12.01 17.45 14.77
N ALA A 258 -11.55 16.57 15.65
CA ALA A 258 -10.14 16.46 15.98
C ALA A 258 -9.33 15.86 14.81
N TYR A 259 -8.00 15.97 14.87
CA TYR A 259 -7.08 15.15 14.05
C TYR A 259 -7.12 13.67 14.46
N GLY A 260 -6.44 12.82 13.71
CA GLY A 260 -6.40 11.38 13.95
C GLY A 260 -7.63 10.67 13.38
N PHE A 261 -7.62 9.34 13.45
CA PHE A 261 -8.69 8.51 12.90
C PHE A 261 -8.75 7.17 13.59
N GLN A 262 -9.95 6.73 13.95
CA GLN A 262 -10.21 5.45 14.61
C GLN A 262 -11.41 4.74 13.97
N ILE A 263 -11.43 3.41 14.12
CA ILE A 263 -12.53 2.54 13.67
C ILE A 263 -12.93 1.66 14.85
N ASP A 264 -14.16 1.83 15.33
CA ASP A 264 -14.83 0.89 16.21
C ASP A 264 -15.56 -0.16 15.39
N VAL A 265 -15.60 -1.38 15.91
CA VAL A 265 -16.31 -2.52 15.30
C VAL A 265 -17.01 -3.30 16.41
N ASP A 266 -18.34 -3.29 16.39
CA ASP A 266 -19.19 -3.99 17.35
C ASP A 266 -19.82 -5.23 16.72
N VAL A 267 -19.94 -6.32 17.49
CA VAL A 267 -20.76 -7.47 17.08
C VAL A 267 -22.16 -7.27 17.64
N VAL A 268 -23.13 -7.03 16.75
CA VAL A 268 -24.52 -6.74 17.10
C VAL A 268 -25.29 -8.02 17.43
N THR A 269 -25.00 -9.12 16.71
CA THR A 269 -25.52 -10.44 17.08
C THR A 269 -24.84 -10.93 18.36
N PRO A 270 -25.57 -11.25 19.44
CA PRO A 270 -24.95 -11.81 20.64
C PRO A 270 -24.47 -13.26 20.40
N PRO A 271 -23.35 -13.68 21.02
CA PRO A 271 -22.92 -15.08 21.00
C PRO A 271 -23.91 -15.97 21.75
N GLY A 272 -23.80 -17.28 21.55
CA GLY A 272 -24.55 -18.27 22.31
C GLY A 272 -24.17 -18.30 23.80
N PRO A 273 -24.92 -19.03 24.64
CA PRO A 273 -24.70 -19.09 26.09
C PRO A 273 -23.27 -19.51 26.50
N ASP A 274 -22.60 -20.30 25.66
CA ASP A 274 -21.24 -20.80 25.87
C ASP A 274 -20.14 -19.81 25.40
N GLY A 275 -20.51 -18.59 24.98
CA GLY A 275 -19.58 -17.52 24.59
C GLY A 275 -19.06 -17.57 23.15
N PHE A 276 -19.64 -18.41 22.29
CA PHE A 276 -19.28 -18.55 20.87
C PHE A 276 -20.52 -18.59 19.96
N PHE A 277 -20.29 -18.36 18.66
CA PHE A 277 -21.31 -18.41 17.59
C PHE A 277 -21.39 -19.81 16.96
N LEU A 278 -22.57 -20.20 16.49
CA LEU A 278 -22.75 -21.51 15.85
C LEU A 278 -22.48 -21.46 14.34
N PRO A 279 -21.91 -22.52 13.73
CA PRO A 279 -21.94 -22.70 12.28
C PRO A 279 -23.38 -22.56 11.75
N GLY A 280 -23.54 -21.93 10.59
CA GLY A 280 -24.85 -21.60 10.02
C GLY A 280 -25.58 -20.41 10.66
N GLN A 281 -24.99 -19.70 11.63
CA GLN A 281 -25.58 -18.50 12.23
C GLN A 281 -25.29 -17.23 11.39
N GLU A 282 -26.24 -16.31 11.32
CA GLU A 282 -26.02 -14.95 10.79
C GLU A 282 -25.39 -14.04 11.86
N LEU A 283 -24.34 -13.32 11.48
CA LEU A 283 -23.60 -12.37 12.31
C LEU A 283 -23.78 -10.96 11.76
N THR A 284 -24.45 -10.09 12.51
CA THR A 284 -24.52 -8.65 12.21
C THR A 284 -23.40 -7.92 12.95
N PHE A 285 -22.72 -7.03 12.23
CA PHE A 285 -21.68 -6.15 12.75
C PHE A 285 -22.05 -4.69 12.52
N ARG A 286 -21.52 -3.80 13.37
CA ARG A 286 -21.55 -2.36 13.18
C ARG A 286 -20.13 -1.82 13.06
N VAL A 287 -19.91 -0.88 12.15
CA VAL A 287 -18.66 -0.13 12.04
C VAL A 287 -18.94 1.34 12.35
N THR A 288 -18.20 1.91 13.29
CA THR A 288 -18.31 3.33 13.64
C THR A 288 -16.96 4.02 13.42
N LEU A 289 -16.96 5.07 12.60
CA LEU A 289 -15.77 5.85 12.26
C LEU A 289 -15.67 7.08 13.18
N ARG A 290 -14.47 7.35 13.70
CA ARG A 290 -14.21 8.40 14.71
C ARG A 290 -12.97 9.23 14.43
N ASP A 291 -12.91 10.44 14.96
CA ASP A 291 -11.69 11.25 15.07
C ASP A 291 -10.76 10.74 16.20
N GLY A 292 -9.67 11.46 16.46
CA GLY A 292 -8.72 11.14 17.54
C GLY A 292 -9.28 11.30 18.94
N ASP A 293 -10.23 12.21 19.16
CA ASP A 293 -10.92 12.43 20.43
C ASP A 293 -12.04 11.40 20.70
N GLY A 294 -12.34 10.55 19.70
CA GLY A 294 -13.38 9.53 19.77
C GLY A 294 -14.78 10.04 19.41
N ASN A 295 -14.92 11.27 18.89
CA ASN A 295 -16.18 11.77 18.36
C ASN A 295 -16.54 11.00 17.09
N ARG A 296 -17.84 10.73 16.91
CA ARG A 296 -18.35 9.99 15.77
C ARG A 296 -18.43 10.89 14.54
N LEU A 297 -17.86 10.45 13.42
CA LEU A 297 -17.80 11.24 12.18
C LEU A 297 -19.11 11.25 11.36
N HIS A 298 -20.06 10.36 11.67
CA HIS A 298 -21.32 10.16 10.92
C HIS A 298 -22.50 9.85 11.86
N PRO A 299 -23.76 10.03 11.47
CA PRO A 299 -24.93 9.60 12.26
C PRO A 299 -24.96 8.09 12.57
N GLU A 300 -25.74 7.68 13.58
CA GLU A 300 -26.01 6.25 13.84
C GLU A 300 -26.96 5.66 12.78
N GLY A 301 -26.67 4.44 12.32
CA GLY A 301 -27.47 3.75 11.31
C GLY A 301 -27.14 4.13 9.86
N SER A 302 -26.25 5.12 9.64
CA SER A 302 -25.98 5.67 8.31
C SER A 302 -24.51 6.02 8.12
N LEU A 303 -24.01 5.79 6.91
CA LEU A 303 -22.78 6.35 6.35
C LEU A 303 -23.15 7.36 5.25
N PRO A 304 -22.32 8.37 4.97
CA PRO A 304 -22.51 9.27 3.82
C PRO A 304 -22.65 8.50 2.49
N SER A 305 -23.38 9.04 1.52
CA SER A 305 -23.47 8.44 0.18
C SER A 305 -22.14 8.57 -0.57
N TYR A 306 -21.96 7.82 -1.66
CA TYR A 306 -20.76 7.94 -2.48
C TYR A 306 -20.63 9.35 -3.09
N ASN A 307 -21.75 9.96 -3.48
CA ASN A 307 -21.79 11.33 -3.99
C ASN A 307 -21.36 12.36 -2.93
N ASP A 308 -21.80 12.21 -1.68
CA ASP A 308 -21.46 13.15 -0.60
C ASP A 308 -19.94 13.19 -0.34
N VAL A 309 -19.27 12.05 -0.47
CA VAL A 309 -17.83 11.89 -0.23
C VAL A 309 -16.97 12.24 -1.45
N ILE A 310 -17.42 11.90 -2.66
CA ILE A 310 -16.61 12.08 -3.88
C ILE A 310 -16.85 13.43 -4.56
N PHE A 311 -18.06 13.99 -4.45
CA PHE A 311 -18.44 15.25 -5.12
C PHE A 311 -18.99 16.32 -4.15
N GLY A 312 -19.25 15.96 -2.88
CA GLY A 312 -19.63 16.89 -1.83
C GLY A 312 -18.44 17.55 -1.12
N ALA A 313 -18.72 18.18 0.02
CA ALA A 313 -17.73 18.93 0.80
C ALA A 313 -16.92 18.07 1.79
N ASP A 314 -17.44 16.89 2.17
CA ASP A 314 -16.81 15.92 3.08
C ASP A 314 -16.12 16.55 4.31
N GLU A 315 -16.88 17.28 5.12
CA GLU A 315 -16.34 18.08 6.24
C GLU A 315 -15.62 17.22 7.30
N ALA A 316 -16.02 15.96 7.46
CA ALA A 316 -15.37 15.01 8.37
C ALA A 316 -14.14 14.30 7.75
N GLY A 317 -13.93 14.38 6.43
CA GLY A 317 -12.78 13.82 5.73
C GLY A 317 -12.85 12.32 5.40
N PHE A 318 -14.04 11.73 5.27
CA PHE A 318 -14.23 10.32 4.87
C PHE A 318 -13.63 10.03 3.50
N GLN A 319 -13.12 8.82 3.27
CA GLN A 319 -12.71 8.44 1.91
C GLN A 319 -13.25 7.07 1.53
N TYR A 320 -13.84 7.01 0.33
CA TYR A 320 -14.26 5.81 -0.36
C TYR A 320 -13.36 5.52 -1.58
N TYR A 321 -13.64 4.42 -2.28
CA TYR A 321 -12.85 4.01 -3.44
C TYR A 321 -12.82 5.09 -4.54
N GLN A 322 -11.61 5.55 -4.90
CA GLN A 322 -11.41 6.63 -5.89
C GLN A 322 -10.70 6.17 -7.19
N GLY A 323 -10.46 4.86 -7.34
CA GLY A 323 -9.65 4.31 -8.44
C GLY A 323 -10.19 4.57 -9.86
N PHE A 324 -11.47 4.90 -10.02
CA PHE A 324 -12.05 5.30 -11.32
C PHE A 324 -11.56 6.67 -11.79
N PHE A 325 -11.30 7.60 -10.87
CA PHE A 325 -10.95 8.99 -11.16
C PHE A 325 -9.44 9.27 -11.01
N ASP A 326 -8.75 8.46 -10.21
CA ASP A 326 -7.29 8.52 -10.05
C ASP A 326 -6.68 7.10 -10.17
N PRO A 327 -6.52 6.56 -11.39
CA PRO A 327 -6.16 5.16 -11.62
C PRO A 327 -4.88 4.73 -10.92
N THR A 328 -4.92 3.64 -10.14
CA THR A 328 -3.78 3.20 -9.32
C THR A 328 -3.12 1.93 -9.85
N TRP A 329 -1.85 1.73 -9.50
CA TRP A 329 -1.07 0.54 -9.88
C TRP A 329 -0.13 0.13 -8.73
N VAL A 330 -0.10 -1.16 -8.37
CA VAL A 330 0.85 -1.69 -7.38
C VAL A 330 2.28 -1.41 -7.82
N PHE A 331 3.11 -0.93 -6.88
CA PHE A 331 4.42 -0.32 -7.12
C PHE A 331 4.39 0.94 -8.02
N TRP A 332 3.70 0.93 -9.17
CA TRP A 332 3.81 1.87 -10.29
C TRP A 332 2.98 3.16 -10.25
N ARG A 333 1.92 3.28 -9.43
CA ARG A 333 1.25 4.59 -9.21
C ARG A 333 0.34 4.58 -8.00
N ARG A 334 0.64 5.42 -7.01
CA ARG A 334 -0.25 5.97 -5.97
C ARG A 334 -1.31 5.02 -5.39
N LYS A 335 -1.03 3.71 -5.26
CA LYS A 335 -1.97 2.68 -4.79
C LYS A 335 -2.54 2.94 -3.39
N HIS A 336 -1.90 3.81 -2.61
CA HIS A 336 -2.43 4.29 -1.34
C HIS A 336 -3.69 5.19 -1.48
N ARG A 337 -3.87 5.85 -2.62
CA ARG A 337 -5.02 6.73 -2.93
C ARG A 337 -6.26 5.99 -3.39
N GLU A 338 -6.16 4.68 -3.56
CA GLU A 338 -7.29 3.81 -3.85
C GLU A 338 -8.43 3.99 -2.84
N ARG A 339 -8.11 4.25 -1.56
CA ARG A 339 -9.04 4.75 -0.53
C ARG A 339 -10.28 3.88 -0.23
N THR A 340 -10.30 2.61 -0.66
CA THR A 340 -11.40 1.68 -0.33
C THR A 340 -11.66 1.60 1.17
N PHE A 341 -12.90 1.87 1.57
CA PHE A 341 -13.46 1.48 2.86
C PHE A 341 -14.05 0.07 2.72
N ILE A 342 -13.48 -0.89 3.44
CA ILE A 342 -13.80 -2.31 3.30
C ILE A 342 -13.69 -3.02 4.66
N ALA A 343 -14.61 -3.94 4.92
CA ALA A 343 -14.50 -4.94 5.97
C ALA A 343 -14.36 -6.34 5.35
N HIS A 344 -13.63 -7.24 6.00
CA HIS A 344 -13.62 -8.65 5.66
C HIS A 344 -13.70 -9.56 6.89
N PHE A 345 -14.40 -10.69 6.77
CA PHE A 345 -14.66 -11.62 7.86
C PHE A 345 -14.13 -13.02 7.54
N MET A 346 -12.97 -13.34 8.12
CA MET A 346 -12.14 -14.49 7.73
C MET A 346 -11.97 -15.50 8.88
N GLY A 347 -12.06 -16.80 8.59
CA GLY A 347 -11.67 -17.82 9.55
C GLY A 347 -11.86 -19.28 9.12
N PRO A 348 -11.38 -20.24 9.93
CA PRO A 348 -10.81 -20.00 11.25
C PRO A 348 -9.30 -19.70 11.20
N ALA A 349 -8.78 -18.99 12.21
CA ALA A 349 -7.47 -18.35 12.20
C ALA A 349 -6.28 -19.34 12.10
N GLN A 350 -6.46 -20.61 12.49
CA GLN A 350 -5.45 -21.67 12.33
C GLN A 350 -5.22 -22.09 10.87
N ASN A 351 -6.16 -21.79 9.96
CA ASN A 351 -6.07 -22.18 8.55
C ASN A 351 -5.49 -21.07 7.65
N VAL A 352 -5.38 -19.82 8.15
CA VAL A 352 -4.98 -18.60 7.41
C VAL A 352 -3.80 -18.82 6.46
N GLY A 353 -3.94 -18.36 5.22
CA GLY A 353 -2.91 -18.46 4.19
C GLY A 353 -3.32 -17.75 2.90
N PRO A 354 -2.49 -17.83 1.85
CA PRO A 354 -2.79 -17.24 0.55
C PRO A 354 -4.12 -17.75 -0.02
N ILE A 355 -5.04 -16.84 -0.31
CA ILE A 355 -6.30 -17.16 -0.98
C ILE A 355 -6.04 -17.48 -2.47
N HIS A 356 -6.78 -18.45 -2.97
CA HIS A 356 -6.69 -19.02 -4.32
C HIS A 356 -8.02 -18.98 -5.07
N SER A 357 -9.14 -18.90 -4.35
CA SER A 357 -10.41 -18.44 -4.91
C SER A 357 -10.26 -17.08 -5.59
N ILE A 358 -11.02 -16.85 -6.66
CA ILE A 358 -10.99 -15.60 -7.43
C ILE A 358 -12.37 -14.98 -7.31
N VAL A 359 -12.46 -13.76 -6.80
CA VAL A 359 -13.74 -13.02 -6.77
C VAL A 359 -14.06 -12.59 -8.21
N PRO A 360 -15.14 -13.10 -8.84
CA PRO A 360 -15.48 -12.75 -10.21
C PRO A 360 -16.07 -11.34 -10.27
N LEU A 361 -15.92 -10.67 -11.42
CA LEU A 361 -16.49 -9.33 -11.63
C LEU A 361 -18.01 -9.31 -11.43
N GLU A 362 -18.72 -10.36 -11.83
CA GLU A 362 -20.17 -10.46 -11.64
C GLU A 362 -20.55 -10.26 -10.17
N GLN A 363 -19.91 -10.98 -9.25
CA GLN A 363 -20.12 -10.86 -7.80
C GLN A 363 -19.77 -9.47 -7.25
N ILE A 364 -18.69 -8.85 -7.75
CA ILE A 364 -18.32 -7.47 -7.38
C ILE A 364 -19.41 -6.47 -7.79
N LEU A 365 -20.13 -6.71 -8.89
CA LEU A 365 -21.16 -5.81 -9.40
C LEU A 365 -22.58 -6.09 -8.89
N THR A 366 -22.86 -7.27 -8.33
CA THR A 366 -24.23 -7.71 -8.01
C THR A 366 -24.47 -8.13 -6.56
N GLU A 367 -23.42 -8.36 -5.76
CA GLU A 367 -23.55 -8.79 -4.37
C GLU A 367 -23.01 -7.72 -3.41
N ASP A 368 -23.74 -7.44 -2.32
CA ASP A 368 -23.28 -6.49 -1.29
C ASP A 368 -22.18 -7.07 -0.39
N VAL A 369 -22.26 -8.38 -0.11
CA VAL A 369 -21.24 -9.16 0.61
C VAL A 369 -20.67 -10.21 -0.33
N GLN A 370 -19.40 -10.08 -0.71
CA GLN A 370 -18.75 -10.94 -1.71
C GLN A 370 -18.07 -12.12 -1.02
N GLN A 371 -18.23 -13.34 -1.54
CA GLN A 371 -17.44 -14.49 -1.10
C GLN A 371 -16.02 -14.43 -1.67
N VAL A 372 -15.04 -14.55 -0.79
CA VAL A 372 -13.61 -14.34 -1.13
C VAL A 372 -12.78 -15.60 -0.97
N ALA A 373 -13.11 -16.44 0.01
CA ALA A 373 -12.52 -17.76 0.17
C ALA A 373 -13.58 -18.80 0.55
N THR A 374 -13.34 -20.05 0.12
CA THR A 374 -14.19 -21.19 0.43
C THR A 374 -13.43 -22.24 1.22
N ILE A 375 -14.13 -22.96 2.10
CA ILE A 375 -13.52 -23.99 2.95
C ILE A 375 -12.93 -25.12 2.08
N GLU A 376 -13.57 -25.41 0.96
CA GLU A 376 -13.19 -26.46 0.01
C GLU A 376 -11.94 -26.12 -0.81
N GLN A 377 -11.74 -24.85 -1.18
CA GLN A 377 -10.64 -24.42 -2.05
C GLN A 377 -9.46 -23.84 -1.27
N ASP A 378 -9.73 -23.07 -0.23
CA ASP A 378 -8.73 -22.30 0.53
C ASP A 378 -8.52 -22.84 1.95
N GLY A 379 -9.34 -23.80 2.40
CA GLY A 379 -9.32 -24.32 3.76
C GLY A 379 -9.94 -23.39 4.80
N LEU A 380 -10.46 -22.24 4.40
CA LEU A 380 -11.03 -21.21 5.27
C LEU A 380 -12.17 -20.48 4.56
N PHE A 381 -13.06 -19.88 5.34
CA PHE A 381 -14.11 -18.98 4.86
C PHE A 381 -13.61 -17.53 4.93
N ASP A 382 -13.87 -16.73 3.89
CA ASP A 382 -13.74 -15.27 3.94
C ASP A 382 -14.80 -14.60 3.07
N VAL A 383 -15.28 -13.44 3.52
CA VAL A 383 -16.22 -12.57 2.79
C VAL A 383 -15.81 -11.10 2.94
N TRP A 384 -16.12 -10.30 1.93
CA TRP A 384 -15.91 -8.85 1.92
C TRP A 384 -17.23 -8.08 2.00
N LYS A 385 -17.17 -6.88 2.57
CA LYS A 385 -18.19 -5.82 2.49
C LYS A 385 -17.47 -4.52 2.12
N VAL A 386 -17.73 -3.98 0.93
CA VAL A 386 -17.31 -2.62 0.56
C VAL A 386 -18.42 -1.63 0.96
N PHE A 387 -18.03 -0.43 1.39
CA PHE A 387 -18.96 0.61 1.82
C PHE A 387 -19.03 1.77 0.80
N PRO A 388 -20.21 2.39 0.56
CA PRO A 388 -21.52 2.10 1.17
C PRO A 388 -22.08 0.71 0.79
N THR A 389 -22.02 0.34 -0.49
CA THR A 389 -22.25 -1.01 -1.04
C THR A 389 -21.36 -1.20 -2.28
N THR A 390 -21.05 -2.44 -2.65
CA THR A 390 -20.14 -2.69 -3.80
C THR A 390 -20.81 -2.37 -5.14
N ASP A 391 -22.09 -2.71 -5.30
CA ASP A 391 -22.92 -2.29 -6.44
C ASP A 391 -23.09 -0.76 -6.48
N GLY A 392 -23.24 -0.12 -5.32
CA GLY A 392 -23.20 1.34 -5.17
C GLY A 392 -21.92 1.91 -5.76
N VAL A 393 -20.76 1.56 -5.18
CA VAL A 393 -19.44 2.06 -5.59
C VAL A 393 -19.14 1.76 -7.07
N PHE A 394 -19.23 0.49 -7.48
CA PHE A 394 -18.77 0.05 -8.81
C PHE A 394 -19.84 0.21 -9.89
N GLY A 395 -21.13 -0.04 -9.59
CA GLY A 395 -22.23 0.08 -10.55
C GLY A 395 -22.35 1.49 -11.12
N GLY A 396 -22.28 2.52 -10.28
CA GLY A 396 -22.32 3.93 -10.73
C GLY A 396 -21.13 4.36 -11.59
N ALA A 397 -20.00 3.64 -11.53
CA ALA A 397 -18.87 3.91 -12.43
C ALA A 397 -19.10 3.41 -13.86
N PHE A 398 -20.04 2.48 -14.05
CA PHE A 398 -20.35 1.86 -15.35
C PHE A 398 -21.75 2.20 -15.88
N ASP A 399 -22.68 2.63 -15.01
CA ASP A 399 -24.02 3.12 -15.39
C ASP A 399 -24.29 4.54 -14.85
N PRO A 400 -24.34 5.57 -15.72
CA PRO A 400 -24.69 6.94 -15.35
C PRO A 400 -26.13 7.13 -14.81
N GLN A 401 -27.00 6.11 -14.86
CA GLN A 401 -28.34 6.13 -14.28
C GLN A 401 -28.42 5.41 -12.92
N HIS A 402 -27.31 4.88 -12.41
CA HIS A 402 -27.27 4.14 -11.16
C HIS A 402 -27.58 5.05 -9.95
N LEU A 403 -28.71 4.79 -9.28
CA LEU A 403 -29.14 5.59 -8.14
C LEU A 403 -28.23 5.43 -6.90
N GLY A 404 -27.56 4.28 -6.78
CA GLY A 404 -26.77 3.90 -5.59
C GLY A 404 -25.60 4.82 -5.21
N TRP A 405 -25.15 5.73 -6.09
CA TRP A 405 -24.17 6.76 -5.68
C TRP A 405 -24.80 7.83 -4.79
N ALA A 406 -26.11 8.09 -4.89
CA ALA A 406 -26.83 9.05 -4.05
C ALA A 406 -27.46 8.41 -2.80
N GLU A 407 -27.41 7.08 -2.67
CA GLU A 407 -27.98 6.38 -1.52
C GLU A 407 -26.98 6.38 -0.34
N PRO A 408 -27.39 6.81 0.87
CA PRO A 408 -26.56 6.69 2.06
C PRO A 408 -26.27 5.22 2.38
N GLY A 409 -25.04 4.93 2.82
CA GLY A 409 -24.67 3.57 3.24
C GLY A 409 -25.24 3.20 4.60
N SER A 410 -25.26 1.91 4.92
CA SER A 410 -25.51 1.41 6.28
C SER A 410 -24.19 1.31 7.04
N ASP A 411 -24.19 1.72 8.32
CA ASP A 411 -23.08 1.46 9.26
C ASP A 411 -23.09 0.01 9.79
N THR A 412 -24.09 -0.79 9.42
CA THR A 412 -24.26 -2.20 9.77
C THR A 412 -24.33 -3.11 8.55
N PHE A 413 -23.83 -4.34 8.69
CA PHE A 413 -23.94 -5.39 7.68
C PHE A 413 -24.01 -6.78 8.34
N SER A 414 -24.63 -7.74 7.66
CA SER A 414 -24.73 -9.13 8.11
C SER A 414 -23.86 -10.06 7.26
N VAL A 415 -23.30 -11.08 7.91
CA VAL A 415 -22.57 -12.19 7.28
C VAL A 415 -23.20 -13.50 7.70
N GLN A 416 -23.55 -14.34 6.72
CA GLN A 416 -24.02 -15.70 6.96
C GLN A 416 -22.82 -16.65 7.11
N LEU A 417 -22.63 -17.26 8.29
CA LEU A 417 -21.65 -18.34 8.44
C LEU A 417 -22.05 -19.56 7.61
N PRO A 418 -21.09 -20.28 6.97
CA PRO A 418 -21.34 -21.60 6.43
C PRO A 418 -21.86 -22.57 7.50
N ALA A 419 -22.75 -23.48 7.11
CA ALA A 419 -23.32 -24.48 8.01
C ALA A 419 -22.28 -25.49 8.54
N ASP A 420 -21.17 -25.62 7.83
CA ASP A 420 -20.00 -26.47 8.09
C ASP A 420 -18.76 -25.67 8.52
N ALA A 421 -18.93 -24.38 8.89
CA ALA A 421 -17.85 -23.51 9.38
C ALA A 421 -16.99 -24.22 10.45
N PRO A 422 -15.70 -24.47 10.21
CA PRO A 422 -14.87 -25.22 11.16
C PRO A 422 -14.65 -24.43 12.46
N PRO A 423 -14.58 -25.10 13.62
CA PRO A 423 -14.46 -24.41 14.90
C PRO A 423 -13.12 -23.67 15.04
N GLY A 424 -13.17 -22.47 15.63
CA GLY A 424 -12.02 -21.66 15.99
C GLY A 424 -12.30 -20.16 16.04
N THR A 425 -11.25 -19.37 16.06
CA THR A 425 -11.29 -17.91 16.01
C THR A 425 -11.50 -17.41 14.59
N TYR A 426 -12.48 -16.54 14.40
CA TYR A 426 -12.74 -15.79 13.18
C TYR A 426 -12.42 -14.32 13.42
N ARG A 427 -11.94 -13.63 12.38
CA ARG A 427 -11.45 -12.25 12.45
C ARG A 427 -12.29 -11.37 11.55
N LEU A 428 -12.97 -10.38 12.12
CA LEU A 428 -13.49 -9.26 11.34
C LEU A 428 -12.41 -8.18 11.32
N THR A 429 -11.95 -7.81 10.13
CA THR A 429 -10.99 -6.71 9.96
C THR A 429 -11.55 -5.65 9.02
N THR A 430 -11.56 -4.42 9.48
CA THR A 430 -12.11 -3.27 8.77
C THR A 430 -11.02 -2.24 8.55
N LYS A 431 -10.84 -1.82 7.29
CA LYS A 431 -9.89 -0.81 6.85
C LYS A 431 -10.66 0.37 6.25
N ALA A 432 -10.34 1.58 6.70
CA ALA A 432 -10.82 2.82 6.10
C ALA A 432 -9.68 3.84 5.97
N ARG A 433 -9.99 5.01 5.39
CA ARG A 433 -9.06 6.13 5.28
C ARG A 433 -9.77 7.46 5.53
N ARG A 434 -9.07 8.38 6.20
CA ARG A 434 -9.51 9.74 6.46
C ARG A 434 -8.50 10.73 5.89
N VAL A 435 -8.98 11.79 5.27
CA VAL A 435 -8.20 12.94 4.80
C VAL A 435 -8.77 14.17 5.47
N TYR A 436 -8.11 14.69 6.49
CA TYR A 436 -8.66 15.77 7.31
C TYR A 436 -7.61 16.83 7.62
N HIS A 437 -7.90 18.06 7.23
CA HIS A 437 -7.11 19.26 7.55
C HIS A 437 -5.59 19.07 7.38
N GLY A 438 -5.18 18.50 6.24
CA GLY A 438 -3.78 18.22 5.91
C GLY A 438 -3.22 16.87 6.39
N GLU A 439 -3.94 16.09 7.20
CA GLU A 439 -3.60 14.69 7.51
C GLU A 439 -4.20 13.73 6.46
N ASP A 440 -3.49 12.66 6.09
CA ASP A 440 -3.98 11.62 5.16
C ASP A 440 -3.72 10.20 5.72
N ILE A 441 -4.56 9.77 6.66
CA ILE A 441 -4.37 8.61 7.53
C ILE A 441 -5.25 7.42 7.14
N ALA A 442 -4.62 6.27 6.90
CA ALA A 442 -5.32 4.98 6.85
C ALA A 442 -5.37 4.35 8.25
N PHE A 443 -6.50 3.74 8.62
CA PHE A 443 -6.63 3.00 9.87
C PHE A 443 -7.23 1.62 9.61
N THR A 444 -6.85 0.64 10.42
CA THR A 444 -7.38 -0.72 10.38
C THR A 444 -7.72 -1.19 11.78
N ARG A 445 -8.91 -1.76 11.98
CA ARG A 445 -9.34 -2.41 13.21
C ARG A 445 -9.63 -3.88 12.94
N THR A 446 -9.07 -4.76 13.76
CA THR A 446 -9.46 -6.19 13.82
C THR A 446 -10.16 -6.46 15.14
N ILE A 447 -11.25 -7.22 15.10
CA ILE A 447 -11.84 -7.89 16.27
C ILE A 447 -11.87 -9.40 16.02
N GLU A 448 -11.89 -10.16 17.11
CA GLU A 448 -11.95 -11.62 17.07
C GLU A 448 -13.27 -12.12 17.65
N VAL A 449 -13.88 -13.09 16.99
CA VAL A 449 -15.07 -13.82 17.45
C VAL A 449 -14.77 -15.31 17.44
N GLN A 450 -15.44 -16.08 18.30
CA GLN A 450 -15.24 -17.52 18.38
C GLN A 450 -16.44 -18.24 17.74
N VAL A 451 -16.17 -19.26 16.92
CA VAL A 451 -17.19 -20.06 16.21
C VAL A 451 -17.02 -21.53 16.58
N GLY A 452 -18.10 -22.21 16.94
CA GLY A 452 -18.15 -23.65 17.25
C GLY A 452 -17.36 -24.12 18.49
N THR A 453 -16.55 -23.26 19.10
CA THR A 453 -15.74 -23.49 20.30
C THR A 453 -15.47 -22.15 20.99
N ALA A 454 -15.22 -22.14 22.30
CA ALA A 454 -14.72 -20.97 23.01
C ALA A 454 -13.18 -20.86 23.02
N ALA A 455 -12.47 -21.91 22.58
CA ALA A 455 -11.01 -21.95 22.61
C ALA A 455 -10.43 -21.14 21.43
N PRO A 456 -9.57 -20.13 21.68
CA PRO A 456 -8.96 -19.35 20.63
C PRO A 456 -7.99 -20.19 19.79
N THR A 457 -7.84 -19.83 18.53
CA THR A 457 -6.97 -20.52 17.58
C THR A 457 -6.14 -19.52 16.78
N SER A 458 -4.96 -19.95 16.33
CA SER A 458 -4.04 -19.12 15.55
C SER A 458 -3.13 -19.99 14.69
N LYS A 459 -2.40 -19.35 13.77
CA LYS A 459 -1.40 -19.99 12.90
C LYS A 459 -0.10 -19.21 12.95
N THR A 460 1.02 -19.91 13.12
CA THR A 460 2.34 -19.34 12.82
C THR A 460 2.48 -19.20 11.31
N LEU A 461 2.67 -17.98 10.83
CA LEU A 461 2.84 -17.73 9.39
C LEU A 461 4.18 -18.30 8.91
N GLU A 462 4.19 -18.93 7.74
CA GLU A 462 5.40 -19.53 7.14
C GLU A 462 6.31 -18.50 6.46
N THR A 463 5.92 -17.22 6.50
CA THR A 463 6.74 -16.07 6.08
C THR A 463 6.99 -15.16 7.29
N GLY A 464 8.12 -14.46 7.32
CA GLY A 464 8.51 -13.62 8.45
C GLY A 464 9.71 -12.74 8.16
N ASN A 465 10.49 -12.45 9.20
CA ASN A 465 11.70 -11.63 9.18
C ASN A 465 11.52 -10.18 8.66
N CYS A 466 10.29 -9.72 8.42
CA CYS A 466 10.00 -8.42 7.81
C CYS A 466 10.63 -7.25 8.60
N GLN A 467 10.63 -7.35 9.93
CA GLN A 467 11.16 -6.36 10.87
C GLN A 467 12.67 -6.12 10.73
N SER A 468 13.41 -7.02 10.04
CA SER A 468 14.82 -6.78 9.70
C SER A 468 15.03 -5.58 8.76
N CYS A 469 14.04 -5.29 7.90
CA CYS A 469 14.04 -4.20 6.93
C CYS A 469 12.92 -3.15 7.14
N HIS A 470 11.92 -3.49 7.97
CA HIS A 470 10.74 -2.68 8.29
C HIS A 470 10.75 -2.20 9.75
N SER A 471 11.37 -1.03 9.98
CA SER A 471 11.47 -0.37 11.28
C SER A 471 11.12 1.13 11.18
N GLU A 472 10.93 1.79 12.33
CA GLU A 472 10.51 3.20 12.42
C GLU A 472 9.23 3.45 11.57
N GLY A 473 9.13 4.54 10.80
CA GLY A 473 8.03 4.76 9.85
C GLY A 473 7.88 3.69 8.75
N GLY A 474 8.91 2.84 8.58
CA GLY A 474 8.87 1.66 7.73
C GLY A 474 8.21 0.42 8.33
N SER A 475 7.87 0.44 9.62
CA SER A 475 7.23 -0.69 10.31
C SER A 475 5.92 -1.11 9.63
N LEU A 476 5.56 -2.39 9.76
CA LEU A 476 4.32 -2.92 9.15
C LEU A 476 3.07 -2.20 9.68
N ALA A 477 3.08 -1.82 10.96
CA ALA A 477 2.08 -0.97 11.61
C ALA A 477 1.99 0.46 11.07
N ALA A 478 2.86 0.87 10.14
CA ALA A 478 2.78 2.13 9.40
C ALA A 478 2.51 1.91 7.90
N VAL A 479 3.19 0.95 7.26
CA VAL A 479 3.12 0.77 5.80
C VAL A 479 1.93 -0.07 5.30
N LEU A 480 1.38 -0.97 6.14
CA LEU A 480 0.28 -1.87 5.76
C LEU A 480 -1.09 -1.32 6.20
N HIS A 481 -1.45 -0.10 5.83
CA HIS A 481 -2.72 0.54 6.23
C HIS A 481 -2.94 0.61 7.77
N ARG A 482 -1.83 0.79 8.51
CA ARG A 482 -1.76 0.65 9.98
C ARG A 482 -2.22 -0.69 10.55
N ASN A 483 -2.08 -1.77 9.78
CA ASN A 483 -2.38 -3.14 10.18
C ASN A 483 -1.10 -3.97 10.43
N PRO A 484 -0.70 -4.23 11.68
CA PRO A 484 0.42 -5.14 11.96
C PRO A 484 0.10 -6.63 11.74
N ASN A 485 -1.19 -7.01 11.72
CA ASN A 485 -1.60 -8.42 11.64
C ASN A 485 -1.58 -8.93 10.19
N ARG A 486 -0.39 -9.38 9.76
CA ARG A 486 -0.15 -9.97 8.44
C ARG A 486 -1.11 -11.10 8.05
N GLY A 487 -1.68 -11.83 9.02
CA GLY A 487 -2.65 -12.89 8.76
C GLY A 487 -3.94 -12.35 8.13
N THR A 488 -4.39 -11.16 8.51
CA THR A 488 -5.60 -10.52 7.95
C THR A 488 -5.37 -9.95 6.56
N CYS A 489 -4.11 -9.70 6.17
CA CYS A 489 -3.79 -9.20 4.83
C CYS A 489 -4.19 -10.18 3.72
N TYR A 490 -4.21 -11.50 3.97
CA TYR A 490 -4.60 -12.48 2.97
C TYR A 490 -6.04 -12.27 2.48
N GLY A 491 -6.94 -11.94 3.41
CA GLY A 491 -8.35 -11.69 3.11
C GLY A 491 -8.55 -10.49 2.21
N CYS A 492 -8.08 -9.30 2.61
CA CYS A 492 -8.16 -8.08 1.78
C CYS A 492 -7.33 -8.12 0.48
N HIS A 493 -6.46 -9.12 0.31
CA HIS A 493 -5.58 -9.29 -0.84
C HIS A 493 -5.72 -10.70 -1.41
N ALA A 494 -6.96 -11.02 -1.79
CA ALA A 494 -7.35 -12.17 -2.59
C ALA A 494 -7.26 -11.86 -4.10
N PRO A 495 -7.24 -12.88 -4.97
CA PRO A 495 -7.37 -12.70 -6.42
C PRO A 495 -8.70 -12.08 -6.85
N LEU A 496 -8.65 -11.03 -7.67
CA LEU A 496 -9.83 -10.35 -8.21
C LEU A 496 -9.92 -10.48 -9.73
N GLY A 497 -11.12 -10.68 -10.25
CA GLY A 497 -11.39 -10.78 -11.69
C GLY A 497 -11.03 -9.55 -12.52
N VAL A 498 -10.82 -8.40 -11.86
CA VAL A 498 -10.51 -7.08 -12.45
C VAL A 498 -9.26 -6.41 -11.90
N GLU A 499 -8.61 -7.05 -10.93
CA GLU A 499 -7.38 -6.56 -10.34
C GLU A 499 -6.47 -7.75 -10.04
N TYR A 500 -5.83 -8.28 -11.09
CA TYR A 500 -4.90 -9.40 -10.91
C TYR A 500 -3.67 -9.08 -10.04
N ASP A 501 -3.33 -7.80 -9.80
CA ASP A 501 -2.33 -7.40 -8.82
C ASP A 501 -2.83 -7.34 -7.37
N ALA A 502 -4.08 -7.75 -7.09
CA ALA A 502 -4.62 -7.81 -5.73
C ALA A 502 -3.89 -8.80 -4.78
N PRO A 503 -3.47 -10.03 -5.18
CA PRO A 503 -2.99 -11.03 -4.22
C PRO A 503 -1.71 -10.67 -3.46
N ILE A 504 -1.70 -10.87 -2.14
CA ILE A 504 -0.58 -10.43 -1.29
C ILE A 504 0.78 -11.04 -1.67
N HIS A 505 0.81 -12.32 -2.06
CA HIS A 505 2.04 -12.97 -2.52
C HIS A 505 2.60 -12.29 -3.77
N SER A 506 1.72 -11.97 -4.73
CA SER A 506 2.10 -11.24 -5.95
C SER A 506 2.55 -9.82 -5.63
N ARG A 507 1.81 -9.08 -4.78
CA ARG A 507 2.17 -7.71 -4.36
C ARG A 507 3.52 -7.63 -3.65
N VAL A 508 3.79 -8.54 -2.71
CA VAL A 508 5.05 -8.55 -1.93
C VAL A 508 6.23 -8.85 -2.85
N HIS A 509 6.14 -9.88 -3.69
CA HIS A 509 7.19 -10.19 -4.68
C HIS A 509 7.41 -9.04 -5.67
N PHE A 510 6.34 -8.44 -6.19
CA PHE A 510 6.41 -7.37 -7.18
C PHE A 510 7.07 -6.10 -6.62
N ILE A 511 6.68 -5.68 -5.41
CA ILE A 511 7.23 -4.48 -4.78
C ILE A 511 8.73 -4.64 -4.46
N HIS A 512 9.18 -5.83 -4.03
CA HIS A 512 10.59 -6.05 -3.73
C HIS A 512 11.43 -6.30 -4.98
N SER A 513 10.93 -7.04 -5.97
CA SER A 513 11.66 -7.31 -7.22
C SER A 513 11.87 -6.10 -8.12
N ARG A 514 10.95 -5.11 -8.10
CA ARG A 514 11.10 -3.83 -8.82
C ARG A 514 11.83 -2.74 -8.03
N SER A 515 12.23 -3.01 -6.77
CA SER A 515 12.85 -2.02 -5.89
C SER A 515 14.37 -2.19 -5.83
N ASN A 516 15.12 -1.17 -6.27
CA ASN A 516 16.58 -1.06 -6.07
C ASN A 516 16.99 -0.84 -4.58
N ARG A 517 16.02 -0.94 -3.66
CA ARG A 517 16.11 -0.72 -2.21
C ARG A 517 15.68 -1.95 -1.40
N PHE A 518 15.71 -3.13 -2.03
CA PHE A 518 15.65 -4.41 -1.33
C PHE A 518 17.09 -4.82 -1.00
N ASP A 519 17.39 -5.02 0.29
CA ASP A 519 18.76 -5.10 0.78
C ASP A 519 19.28 -6.56 0.84
N ALA A 520 18.75 -7.41 -0.04
CA ALA A 520 19.09 -8.83 -0.24
C ALA A 520 18.92 -9.22 -1.72
N PRO A 521 19.51 -10.35 -2.19
CA PRO A 521 19.22 -10.90 -3.52
C PRO A 521 17.74 -11.31 -3.63
N VAL A 522 17.06 -10.96 -4.71
CA VAL A 522 15.61 -11.22 -4.89
C VAL A 522 15.30 -12.70 -5.11
N GLU A 523 16.30 -13.48 -5.52
CA GLU A 523 16.26 -14.95 -5.61
C GLU A 523 16.41 -15.66 -4.26
N GLN A 524 16.88 -14.96 -3.22
CA GLN A 524 17.16 -15.53 -1.91
C GLN A 524 15.88 -15.55 -1.04
N CYS A 525 15.08 -16.59 -1.25
CA CYS A 525 13.78 -16.78 -0.60
C CYS A 525 13.84 -16.84 0.93
N ASP A 526 14.89 -17.42 1.53
CA ASP A 526 15.06 -17.56 3.00
C ASP A 526 15.09 -16.22 3.77
N THR A 527 15.30 -15.10 3.06
CA THR A 527 15.10 -13.74 3.58
C THR A 527 13.70 -13.52 4.16
N CYS A 528 12.67 -14.09 3.51
CA CYS A 528 11.26 -13.86 3.83
C CYS A 528 10.47 -15.16 4.13
N HIS A 529 10.89 -16.29 3.56
CA HIS A 529 10.26 -17.60 3.71
C HIS A 529 10.97 -18.40 4.82
N LEU A 530 10.20 -18.85 5.81
CA LEU A 530 10.74 -19.53 6.99
C LEU A 530 10.89 -21.05 6.81
N THR A 531 10.28 -21.62 5.78
CA THR A 531 10.31 -23.07 5.51
C THR A 531 10.37 -23.35 4.00
N ALA A 532 11.00 -24.47 3.62
CA ALA A 532 11.00 -24.94 2.23
C ALA A 532 9.59 -25.29 1.71
N ALA A 533 8.64 -25.64 2.59
CA ALA A 533 7.25 -25.91 2.22
C ALA A 533 6.56 -24.66 1.65
N SER A 534 6.83 -23.49 2.24
CA SER A 534 6.20 -22.21 1.89
C SER A 534 6.51 -21.69 0.47
N ILE A 535 7.49 -22.29 -0.22
CA ILE A 535 7.84 -21.97 -1.62
C ILE A 535 7.41 -23.05 -2.64
N GLN A 536 6.73 -24.13 -2.22
CA GLN A 536 6.42 -25.25 -3.14
C GLN A 536 5.21 -25.00 -4.04
N ARG A 537 4.27 -24.11 -3.67
CA ARG A 537 3.08 -23.82 -4.48
C ARG A 537 3.40 -22.83 -5.60
N THR A 538 3.91 -23.33 -6.71
CA THR A 538 4.16 -22.54 -7.92
C THR A 538 2.87 -22.18 -8.67
N SER A 539 2.75 -20.94 -9.14
CA SER A 539 1.70 -20.45 -10.05
C SER A 539 2.29 -19.38 -10.98
N LYS A 540 1.63 -19.05 -12.10
CA LYS A 540 2.12 -17.96 -12.97
C LYS A 540 2.26 -16.66 -12.18
N SER A 541 1.27 -16.35 -11.32
CA SER A 541 1.25 -15.15 -10.48
C SER A 541 2.41 -15.06 -9.49
N ALA A 542 2.70 -16.16 -8.77
CA ALA A 542 3.80 -16.20 -7.82
C ALA A 542 5.17 -16.09 -8.50
N CYS A 543 5.34 -16.68 -9.68
CA CYS A 543 6.61 -16.68 -10.41
C CYS A 543 6.86 -15.37 -11.17
N LEU A 544 5.88 -14.85 -11.89
CA LEU A 544 6.04 -13.66 -12.76
C LEU A 544 5.96 -12.33 -12.02
N SER A 545 5.47 -12.33 -10.78
CA SER A 545 5.69 -11.22 -9.85
C SER A 545 7.18 -10.96 -9.55
N CYS A 546 8.09 -11.86 -9.92
CA CYS A 546 9.54 -11.60 -10.01
C CYS A 546 10.08 -11.72 -11.46
N HIS A 547 9.69 -12.76 -12.20
CA HIS A 547 10.20 -13.00 -13.56
C HIS A 547 9.48 -12.16 -14.63
N THR A 548 10.22 -11.33 -15.36
CA THR A 548 9.68 -10.45 -16.40
C THR A 548 9.50 -11.11 -17.79
N SER A 549 9.91 -12.37 -17.95
CA SER A 549 9.85 -13.07 -19.23
C SER A 549 9.81 -14.60 -19.09
N TYR A 550 9.41 -15.26 -20.17
CA TYR A 550 9.37 -16.71 -20.30
C TYR A 550 10.43 -17.23 -21.30
N PRO A 551 11.01 -18.43 -21.08
CA PRO A 551 11.67 -19.15 -22.16
C PRO A 551 10.63 -19.56 -23.23
N GLN A 552 11.07 -19.73 -24.48
CA GLN A 552 10.16 -20.09 -25.60
C GLN A 552 9.31 -21.35 -25.34
N SER A 553 9.81 -22.32 -24.57
CA SER A 553 9.02 -23.49 -24.17
C SER A 553 7.78 -23.14 -23.34
N HIS A 554 7.87 -22.14 -22.46
CA HIS A 554 6.73 -21.66 -21.67
C HIS A 554 5.79 -20.79 -22.51
N VAL A 555 6.32 -19.97 -23.42
CA VAL A 555 5.48 -19.21 -24.38
C VAL A 555 4.64 -20.15 -25.24
N ALA A 556 5.23 -21.26 -25.70
CA ALA A 556 4.52 -22.28 -26.47
C ALA A 556 3.48 -23.08 -25.66
N ALA A 557 3.68 -23.25 -24.35
CA ALA A 557 2.79 -24.02 -23.48
C ALA A 557 1.68 -23.18 -22.83
N PHE A 558 1.95 -21.92 -22.50
CA PHE A 558 1.11 -21.09 -21.62
C PHE A 558 0.73 -19.72 -22.20
N GLY A 559 1.20 -19.41 -23.42
CA GLY A 559 1.08 -18.09 -24.02
C GLY A 559 2.21 -17.13 -23.60
N PRO A 560 2.31 -15.96 -24.27
CA PRO A 560 3.24 -14.91 -23.84
C PRO A 560 2.82 -14.31 -22.51
N VAL A 561 3.77 -13.66 -21.82
CA VAL A 561 3.48 -12.79 -20.67
C VAL A 561 2.64 -11.60 -21.16
N SER A 562 1.37 -11.52 -20.75
CA SER A 562 0.43 -10.47 -21.14
C SER A 562 0.08 -9.48 -20.01
N SER A 563 0.47 -9.79 -18.77
CA SER A 563 0.38 -8.92 -17.59
C SER A 563 1.69 -8.98 -16.83
N ILE A 564 2.16 -7.84 -16.30
CA ILE A 564 3.42 -7.78 -15.53
C ILE A 564 3.26 -8.33 -14.11
N TYR A 565 2.04 -8.33 -13.58
CA TYR A 565 1.75 -8.76 -12.22
C TYR A 565 1.51 -10.27 -12.11
N VAL A 566 0.81 -10.85 -13.10
CA VAL A 566 0.42 -12.27 -13.06
C VAL A 566 0.79 -13.09 -14.28
N GLY A 567 1.20 -12.45 -15.37
CA GLY A 567 1.58 -13.13 -16.62
C GLY A 567 0.47 -13.43 -17.60
N GLY A 568 -0.75 -13.65 -17.13
CA GLY A 568 -1.89 -14.02 -17.96
C GLY A 568 -3.17 -13.32 -17.48
N GLN A 569 -4.23 -14.10 -17.29
CA GLN A 569 -5.50 -13.67 -16.71
C GLN A 569 -5.78 -14.50 -15.45
N ALA A 570 -7.05 -14.76 -15.13
CA ALA A 570 -7.50 -15.58 -14.00
C ALA A 570 -6.82 -16.97 -13.90
N GLU A 571 -6.38 -17.59 -15.00
CA GLU A 571 -5.68 -18.88 -15.00
C GLU A 571 -4.27 -18.80 -14.35
N SER A 572 -3.79 -17.59 -14.10
CA SER A 572 -2.48 -17.32 -13.49
C SER A 572 -2.39 -17.69 -12.02
N PHE A 573 -3.52 -17.80 -11.31
CA PHE A 573 -3.58 -18.15 -9.90
C PHE A 573 -3.61 -19.67 -9.66
N THR A 574 -3.97 -20.43 -10.70
CA THR A 574 -3.92 -21.90 -10.70
C THR A 574 -2.50 -22.40 -10.46
N GLN A 575 -2.37 -23.47 -9.68
CA GLN A 575 -1.09 -24.10 -9.41
C GLN A 575 -0.51 -24.73 -10.70
N CYS A 576 0.78 -24.48 -10.96
CA CYS A 576 1.53 -25.14 -12.02
C CYS A 576 1.76 -26.62 -11.67
N THR A 577 2.03 -27.47 -12.67
CA THR A 577 2.25 -28.90 -12.41
C THR A 577 3.46 -29.12 -11.49
N ALA A 578 3.22 -29.68 -10.30
CA ALA A 578 4.24 -29.97 -9.28
C ALA A 578 5.36 -30.93 -9.76
N SER A 579 5.23 -31.52 -10.95
CA SER A 579 6.23 -32.34 -11.61
C SER A 579 7.34 -31.57 -12.33
N CYS A 580 7.16 -30.28 -12.64
CA CYS A 580 8.10 -29.50 -13.46
C CYS A 580 8.98 -28.53 -12.65
N HIS A 581 8.47 -28.02 -11.53
CA HIS A 581 9.16 -27.03 -10.68
C HIS A 581 9.18 -27.52 -9.24
N THR A 582 10.13 -28.41 -8.94
CA THR A 582 10.33 -29.03 -7.61
C THR A 582 11.45 -28.40 -6.79
N THR A 583 12.20 -27.46 -7.37
CA THR A 583 13.29 -26.73 -6.72
C THR A 583 13.36 -25.30 -7.25
N HIS A 584 13.75 -24.37 -6.38
CA HIS A 584 14.08 -22.99 -6.75
C HIS A 584 15.60 -22.79 -6.55
N PRO A 585 16.41 -22.75 -7.62
CA PRO A 585 17.84 -22.51 -7.48
C PRO A 585 18.12 -21.18 -6.76
N SER A 586 19.09 -21.18 -5.85
CA SER A 586 19.48 -20.02 -5.02
C SER A 586 18.45 -19.55 -3.97
N SER A 587 17.37 -20.30 -3.72
CA SER A 587 16.35 -20.03 -2.69
C SER A 587 16.88 -19.86 -1.26
N GLY A 588 17.95 -20.57 -0.91
CA GLY A 588 18.34 -20.83 0.50
C GLY A 588 17.52 -21.93 1.19
N LEU A 589 16.53 -22.51 0.49
CA LEU A 589 15.52 -23.47 1.00
C LEU A 589 15.36 -24.70 0.09
#